data_AF-A0A8D2ALA4-F1
#
_entry.id   AF-A0A8D2ALA4-F1
#
_cell.length_a   1.000
_cell.length_b   1.000
_cell.length_c   1.000
_cell.angle_alpha   90.00
_cell.angle_beta   90.00
_cell.angle_gamma   90.00
#
_symmetry.space_group_name_H-M   'P 1'
#
loop_
_entity.id
_entity.type
_entity.pdbx_description
1 polymer ?
#
loop_
_entity_poly.entity_id
_entity_poly.type
_entity_poly.pdbx_seq_one_letter_code
_entity_poly.pdbx_strand_id
1 'polypeptide(L)'
;LVLPRDPAYALRKVEDVQELVDHELGFQQVVPKCPNKTKTFLFISDEKKVAGCLIAEPIKQVWCIGPESSSSKECPRAWQCSNVPEPAVCGISRIWVFRLQRRKQNINWILTLNLGVLAFPELGNTAFSDPTPDGKLFATKYCNTPNFLVYNFNS
;
A
#
# COMPACT_ATOMS: atom_id res chain seq x y z
N LEU A 1 -2.18 -6.35 -14.27
CA LEU A 1 -1.13 -6.87 -13.37
C LEU A 1 0.17 -6.85 -14.14
N VAL A 2 1.25 -6.40 -13.51
CA VAL A 2 2.62 -6.45 -14.05
C VAL A 2 3.47 -7.23 -13.06
N LEU A 3 4.24 -8.19 -13.57
CA LEU A 3 5.15 -9.04 -12.83
C LEU A 3 6.62 -8.72 -13.18
N PRO A 4 7.60 -9.05 -12.31
CA PRO A 4 9.01 -8.71 -12.54
C PRO A 4 9.67 -9.34 -13.76
N ARG A 5 8.99 -10.30 -14.42
CA ARG A 5 9.47 -11.00 -15.63
C ARG A 5 8.68 -10.62 -16.89
N ASP A 6 7.79 -9.64 -16.79
CA ASP A 6 7.04 -9.13 -17.92
C ASP A 6 7.95 -8.35 -18.90
N PRO A 7 7.49 -8.09 -20.14
CA PRO A 7 8.28 -7.37 -21.13
C PRO A 7 8.75 -5.99 -20.65
N ALA A 8 9.91 -5.55 -21.17
CA ALA A 8 10.55 -4.30 -20.75
C ALA A 8 9.66 -3.05 -20.84
N TYR A 9 8.73 -2.99 -21.82
CA TYR A 9 7.80 -1.87 -21.95
C TYR A 9 6.82 -1.78 -20.76
N ALA A 10 6.43 -2.91 -20.17
CA ALA A 10 5.52 -2.97 -19.04
C ALA A 10 6.25 -2.59 -17.75
N LEU A 11 7.47 -3.09 -17.57
CA LEU A 11 8.33 -2.74 -16.43
C LEU A 11 8.65 -1.24 -16.42
N ARG A 12 9.03 -0.68 -17.56
CA ARG A 12 9.29 0.75 -17.69
C ARG A 12 8.06 1.60 -17.37
N LYS A 13 6.87 1.14 -17.76
CA LYS A 13 5.63 1.84 -17.40
C LYS A 13 5.37 1.81 -15.89
N VAL A 14 5.72 0.72 -15.22
CA VAL A 14 5.62 0.63 -13.76
C VAL A 14 6.61 1.58 -13.08
N GLU A 15 7.85 1.67 -13.57
CA GLU A 15 8.86 2.60 -13.08
C GLU A 15 8.36 4.06 -13.18
N ASP A 16 7.87 4.48 -14.36
CA ASP A 16 7.32 5.83 -14.56
C ASP A 16 6.18 6.14 -13.57
N VAL A 17 5.29 5.17 -13.34
CA VAL A 17 4.17 5.32 -12.41
C VAL A 17 4.67 5.36 -10.96
N GLN A 18 5.66 4.54 -10.62
CA GLN A 18 6.23 4.49 -9.28
C GLN A 18 6.89 5.82 -8.91
N GLU A 19 7.66 6.42 -9.82
CA GLU A 19 8.26 7.75 -9.61
C GLU A 19 7.21 8.82 -9.34
N LEU A 20 6.11 8.82 -10.11
CA LEU A 20 4.99 9.73 -9.89
C LEU A 20 4.33 9.51 -8.52
N VAL A 21 4.11 8.25 -8.14
CA VAL A 21 3.48 7.88 -6.85
C VAL A 21 4.36 8.29 -5.68
N ASP A 22 5.66 8.02 -5.74
CA ASP A 22 6.62 8.38 -4.70
C ASP A 22 6.70 9.91 -4.53
N HIS A 23 6.72 10.65 -5.64
CA HIS A 23 6.66 12.10 -5.63
C HIS A 23 5.35 12.63 -5.01
N GLU A 24 4.19 12.09 -5.39
CA GLU A 24 2.90 12.56 -4.85
C GLU A 24 2.67 12.23 -3.37
N LEU A 25 3.21 11.11 -2.90
CA LEU A 25 3.10 10.69 -1.49
C LEU A 25 4.20 11.32 -0.61
N GLY A 26 5.20 11.96 -1.22
CA GLY A 26 6.33 12.58 -0.55
C GLY A 26 7.31 11.54 0.04
N PHE A 27 7.43 10.37 -0.60
CA PHE A 27 8.42 9.36 -0.23
C PHE A 27 9.75 9.69 -0.91
N GLN A 28 10.82 9.84 -0.13
CA GLN A 28 12.18 9.80 -0.64
C GLN A 28 12.70 8.36 -0.50
N GLN A 29 12.77 7.64 -1.62
CA GLN A 29 13.53 6.37 -1.76
C GLN A 29 13.18 5.20 -0.82
N VAL A 30 11.92 4.98 -0.46
CA VAL A 30 11.54 3.70 0.20
C VAL A 30 11.40 2.62 -0.87
N VAL A 31 12.52 2.02 -1.27
CA VAL A 31 12.50 0.88 -2.21
C VAL A 31 11.78 -0.30 -1.53
N PRO A 32 10.90 -1.04 -2.24
CA PRO A 32 10.36 -2.30 -1.73
C PRO A 32 11.50 -3.20 -1.24
N LYS A 33 11.30 -3.95 -0.15
CA LYS A 33 12.35 -4.83 0.39
C LYS A 33 12.74 -5.90 -0.63
N CYS A 34 11.80 -6.33 -1.48
CA CYS A 34 12.02 -7.35 -2.50
C CYS A 34 11.48 -6.90 -3.88
N PRO A 35 12.14 -5.98 -4.60
CA PRO A 35 11.63 -5.44 -5.87
C PRO A 35 11.42 -6.54 -6.92
N ASN A 36 12.25 -7.59 -6.91
CA ASN A 36 12.14 -8.73 -7.85
C ASN A 36 10.99 -9.71 -7.54
N LYS A 37 10.19 -9.45 -6.50
CA LYS A 37 9.03 -10.27 -6.11
C LYS A 37 7.76 -9.43 -5.98
N THR A 38 7.79 -8.17 -6.38
CA THR A 38 6.61 -7.31 -6.31
C THR A 38 5.58 -7.71 -7.36
N LYS A 39 4.32 -7.46 -7.05
CA LYS A 39 3.21 -7.51 -7.99
C LYS A 39 2.64 -6.11 -8.10
N THR A 40 2.63 -5.54 -9.30
CA THR A 40 2.09 -4.20 -9.52
C THR A 40 0.74 -4.27 -10.22
N PHE A 41 -0.27 -3.69 -9.59
CA PHE A 41 -1.61 -3.55 -10.14
C PHE A 41 -1.81 -2.10 -10.56
N LEU A 42 -1.99 -1.90 -11.85
CA LEU A 42 -2.34 -0.59 -12.41
C LEU A 42 -3.84 -0.57 -12.68
N PHE A 43 -4.50 0.48 -12.21
CA PHE A 43 -5.89 0.77 -12.56
C PHE A 43 -5.91 1.74 -13.74
N ILE A 44 -6.49 1.31 -14.85
CA ILE A 44 -6.57 2.08 -16.10
C ILE A 44 -7.98 2.64 -16.25
N SER A 45 -8.11 3.94 -16.47
CA SER A 45 -9.39 4.59 -16.76
C SER A 45 -9.84 4.35 -18.20
N ASP A 46 -11.10 4.68 -18.51
CA ASP A 46 -11.65 4.61 -19.87
C ASP A 46 -10.87 5.47 -20.88
N GLU A 47 -10.23 6.55 -20.40
CA GLU A 47 -9.32 7.40 -21.19
C GLU A 47 -7.93 6.78 -21.42
N LYS A 48 -7.73 5.50 -21.07
CA LYS A 48 -6.44 4.78 -21.14
C LYS A 48 -5.32 5.42 -20.32
N LYS A 49 -5.66 6.10 -19.22
CA LYS A 49 -4.70 6.68 -18.28
C LYS A 49 -4.61 5.83 -17.01
N VAL A 50 -3.44 5.82 -16.38
CA VAL A 50 -3.27 5.19 -15.07
C VAL A 50 -3.96 6.07 -14.02
N ALA A 51 -5.07 5.59 -13.48
CA ALA A 51 -5.87 6.28 -12.47
C ALA A 51 -5.62 5.76 -11.04
N GLY A 52 -4.89 4.66 -10.90
CA GLY A 52 -4.47 4.12 -9.61
C GLY A 52 -3.32 3.11 -9.75
N CYS A 53 -2.60 2.91 -8.65
CA CYS A 53 -1.47 2.00 -8.56
C CYS A 53 -1.48 1.31 -7.19
N LEU A 54 -1.25 0.00 -7.18
CA LEU A 54 -1.04 -0.79 -5.98
C LEU A 54 0.18 -1.69 -6.20
N ILE A 55 1.17 -1.57 -5.32
CA ILE A 55 2.38 -2.40 -5.32
C ILE A 55 2.34 -3.28 -4.09
N ALA A 56 2.29 -4.59 -4.30
CA ALA A 56 2.32 -5.60 -3.24
C ALA A 56 3.64 -6.36 -3.28
N GLU A 57 4.16 -6.74 -2.12
CA GLU A 57 5.37 -7.56 -1.98
C GLU A 57 5.18 -8.66 -0.93
N PRO A 58 5.87 -9.80 -1.06
CA PRO A 58 5.86 -10.81 -0.03
C PRO A 58 6.66 -10.33 1.19
N ILE A 59 6.06 -10.45 2.37
CA ILE A 59 6.70 -10.12 3.65
C ILE A 59 6.76 -11.35 4.56
N LYS A 60 7.43 -11.22 5.70
CA LYS A 60 7.54 -12.30 6.71
C LYS A 60 7.04 -11.87 8.08
N GLN A 61 7.22 -10.59 8.41
CA GLN A 61 6.98 -10.04 9.74
C GLN A 61 6.32 -8.67 9.62
N VAL A 62 5.36 -8.44 10.49
CA VAL A 62 4.57 -7.21 10.61
C VAL A 62 4.40 -6.85 12.06
N TRP A 63 4.01 -5.61 12.33
CA TRP A 63 3.72 -5.11 13.66
C TRP A 63 2.33 -4.50 13.68
N CYS A 64 1.58 -4.72 14.75
CA CYS A 64 0.27 -4.11 14.94
C CYS A 64 0.44 -2.65 15.39
N ILE A 65 -0.39 -1.74 14.86
CA ILE A 65 -0.47 -0.38 15.37
C ILE A 65 -1.12 -0.41 16.76
N GLY A 66 -0.44 0.18 17.75
CA GLY A 66 -0.94 0.42 19.08
C GLY A 66 -1.85 1.67 19.14
N PRO A 67 -2.68 1.80 20.18
CA PRO A 67 -3.57 2.94 20.34
C PRO A 67 -2.77 4.25 20.38
N GLU A 68 -3.20 5.26 19.62
CA GLU A 68 -2.56 6.58 19.64
C GLU A 68 -2.63 7.14 21.07
N SER A 69 -1.47 7.32 21.71
CA SER A 69 -1.41 8.05 22.98
C SER A 69 -1.82 9.49 22.71
N SER A 70 -2.72 10.04 23.55
CA SER A 70 -3.33 11.37 23.44
C SER A 70 -2.35 12.57 23.45
N SER A 71 -1.03 12.32 23.42
CA SER A 71 0.05 13.29 23.54
C SER A 71 0.62 13.80 22.21
N SER A 72 0.40 13.16 21.06
CA SER A 72 1.07 13.56 19.80
C SER A 72 0.13 14.27 18.81
N LYS A 73 -0.32 15.49 19.14
CA LYS A 73 -0.96 16.39 18.15
C LYS A 73 0.03 17.02 17.16
N GLU A 74 1.33 16.80 17.35
CA GLU A 74 2.39 17.50 16.62
C GLU A 74 2.79 16.81 15.31
N CYS A 75 2.50 15.51 15.14
CA CYS A 75 2.87 14.73 13.95
C CYS A 75 1.73 13.80 13.51
N PRO A 76 0.97 14.12 12.44
CA PRO A 76 -0.10 13.28 11.90
C PRO A 76 0.36 11.89 11.42
N ARG A 77 1.67 11.74 11.18
CA ARG A 77 2.34 10.50 10.77
C ARG A 77 2.95 9.70 11.94
N ALA A 78 2.83 10.15 13.18
CA ALA A 78 3.31 9.36 14.32
C ALA A 78 2.30 8.24 14.63
N TRP A 79 2.78 7.02 14.85
CA TRP A 79 2.05 5.91 15.44
C TRP A 79 3.04 5.03 16.21
N GLN A 80 2.55 4.38 17.26
CA GLN A 80 3.37 3.45 18.05
C GLN A 80 3.04 2.03 17.61
N CYS A 81 4.05 1.24 17.27
CA CYS A 81 3.87 -0.17 16.92
C CYS A 81 4.00 -1.05 18.17
N SER A 82 3.29 -2.17 18.21
CA SER A 82 3.60 -3.27 19.15
C SER A 82 5.06 -3.71 18.95
N ASN A 83 5.73 -4.12 20.02
CA ASN A 83 7.09 -4.71 19.93
C ASN A 83 7.07 -6.18 19.51
N VAL A 84 5.89 -6.79 19.41
CA VAL A 84 5.73 -8.21 19.07
C VAL A 84 5.47 -8.34 17.56
N PRO A 85 6.38 -8.95 16.79
CA PRO A 85 6.16 -9.18 15.38
C PRO A 85 5.18 -10.34 15.17
N GLU A 86 4.27 -10.18 14.21
CA GLU A 86 3.33 -11.21 13.77
C GLU A 86 3.71 -11.71 12.36
N PRO A 87 3.43 -12.98 12.02
CA PRO A 87 3.66 -13.49 10.68
C PRO A 87 2.64 -12.89 9.71
N ALA A 88 3.10 -12.45 8.54
CA ALA A 88 2.23 -12.02 7.46
C ALA A 88 2.79 -12.41 6.11
N VAL A 89 1.92 -12.45 5.11
CA VAL A 89 2.22 -12.95 3.78
C VAL A 89 2.31 -11.80 2.77
N CYS A 90 1.51 -10.74 2.96
CA CYS A 90 1.37 -9.65 2.01
C CYS A 90 1.68 -8.29 2.64
N GLY A 91 2.62 -7.57 2.04
CA GLY A 91 2.88 -6.17 2.32
C GLY A 91 2.39 -5.29 1.18
N ILE A 92 1.53 -4.33 1.48
CA ILE A 92 1.20 -3.23 0.58
C ILE A 92 2.30 -2.18 0.72
N SER A 93 3.20 -2.16 -0.26
CA SER A 93 4.32 -1.22 -0.31
C SER A 93 3.87 0.17 -0.77
N ARG A 94 2.97 0.22 -1.75
CA ARG A 94 2.37 1.46 -2.25
C ARG A 94 0.91 1.26 -2.58
N ILE A 95 0.09 2.23 -2.19
CA ILE A 95 -1.28 2.37 -2.64
C ILE A 95 -1.50 3.83 -3.03
N TRP A 96 -1.96 4.04 -4.25
CA TRP A 96 -2.18 5.37 -4.79
C TRP A 96 -3.37 5.40 -5.72
N VAL A 97 -4.11 6.51 -5.65
CA VAL A 97 -5.23 6.82 -6.52
C VAL A 97 -5.10 8.28 -6.93
N PHE A 98 -5.25 8.51 -8.24
CA PHE A 98 -5.26 9.85 -8.81
C PHE A 98 -6.28 10.73 -8.11
N ARG A 99 -5.88 11.94 -7.69
CA ARG A 99 -6.66 12.78 -6.76
C ARG A 99 -8.10 13.02 -7.21
N LEU A 100 -8.32 13.30 -8.50
CA LEU A 100 -9.66 13.56 -9.07
C LEU A 100 -10.54 12.32 -9.18
N GLN A 101 -9.97 11.13 -8.96
CA GLN A 101 -10.66 9.85 -9.03
C GLN A 101 -10.84 9.23 -7.63
N ARG A 102 -10.30 9.85 -6.57
CA ARG A 102 -10.52 9.41 -5.18
C ARG A 102 -12.01 9.49 -4.82
N ARG A 103 -12.45 8.62 -3.90
CA ARG A 103 -13.83 8.54 -3.37
C ARG A 103 -14.92 8.18 -4.39
N LYS A 104 -14.56 7.85 -5.63
CA LYS A 104 -15.46 7.16 -6.56
C LYS A 104 -15.56 5.70 -6.15
N GLN A 105 -16.79 5.20 -5.96
CA GLN A 105 -17.07 3.85 -5.47
C GLN A 105 -16.33 2.75 -6.26
N ASN A 106 -16.17 2.94 -7.58
CA ASN A 106 -15.52 1.97 -8.47
C ASN A 106 -14.05 1.70 -8.14
N ILE A 107 -13.29 2.73 -7.71
CA ILE A 107 -11.86 2.57 -7.42
C ILE A 107 -11.65 1.93 -6.05
N ASN A 108 -12.46 2.31 -5.06
CA ASN A 108 -12.43 1.66 -3.75
C ASN A 108 -12.79 0.17 -3.87
N TRP A 109 -13.79 -0.17 -4.69
CA TRP A 109 -14.15 -1.54 -5.03
C TRP A 109 -13.00 -2.30 -5.70
N ILE A 110 -12.34 -1.70 -6.70
CA ILE A 110 -11.24 -2.36 -7.43
C ILE A 110 -9.99 -2.54 -6.56
N LEU A 111 -9.67 -1.58 -5.69
CA LEU A 111 -8.60 -1.73 -4.71
C LEU A 111 -8.92 -2.86 -3.72
N THR A 112 -10.17 -2.90 -3.23
CA THR A 112 -10.63 -3.93 -2.29
C THR A 112 -10.60 -5.33 -2.93
N LEU A 113 -11.07 -5.45 -4.17
CA LEU A 113 -11.02 -6.68 -4.96
C LEU A 113 -9.59 -7.12 -5.26
N ASN A 114 -8.72 -6.24 -5.75
CA ASN A 114 -7.35 -6.63 -6.12
C ASN A 114 -6.53 -7.05 -4.89
N LEU A 115 -6.77 -6.41 -3.74
CA LEU A 115 -6.17 -6.80 -2.47
C LEU A 115 -6.63 -8.18 -2.00
N GLY A 116 -7.94 -8.46 -2.05
CA GLY A 116 -8.49 -9.74 -1.56
C GLY A 116 -8.40 -10.91 -2.53
N VAL A 117 -8.44 -10.65 -3.85
CA VAL A 117 -8.58 -11.70 -4.89
C VAL A 117 -7.28 -11.95 -5.66
N LEU A 118 -6.49 -10.91 -5.95
CA LEU A 118 -5.31 -11.04 -6.83
C LEU A 118 -3.97 -10.97 -6.11
N ALA A 119 -3.92 -10.30 -4.95
CA ALA A 119 -2.71 -10.28 -4.14
C ALA A 119 -2.59 -11.60 -3.36
N PHE A 120 -3.48 -11.87 -2.38
CA PHE A 120 -3.46 -13.08 -1.56
C PHE A 120 -4.86 -13.37 -0.94
N PRO A 121 -5.37 -14.62 -1.00
CA PRO A 121 -6.74 -14.97 -0.59
C PRO A 121 -6.99 -14.97 0.93
N GLU A 122 -5.95 -14.89 1.76
CA GLU A 122 -6.10 -14.77 3.23
C GLU A 122 -6.15 -13.29 3.63
N LEU A 123 -7.35 -12.73 3.67
CA LEU A 123 -7.64 -11.34 4.09
C LEU A 123 -7.17 -10.96 5.52
N GLY A 124 -6.54 -11.88 6.26
CA GLY A 124 -6.06 -11.67 7.63
C GLY A 124 -4.58 -11.27 7.76
N ASN A 125 -3.77 -11.40 6.70
CA ASN A 125 -2.30 -11.26 6.79
C ASN A 125 -1.73 -10.17 5.86
N THR A 126 -2.46 -9.05 5.75
CA THR A 126 -2.03 -7.89 4.95
C THR A 126 -1.56 -6.76 5.85
N ALA A 127 -0.37 -6.22 5.57
CA ALA A 127 0.16 -5.06 6.26
C ALA A 127 0.50 -3.93 5.30
N PHE A 128 0.55 -2.71 5.83
CA PHE A 128 0.81 -1.49 5.06
C PHE A 128 2.19 -0.93 5.40
N SER A 129 2.98 -0.54 4.39
CA SER A 129 4.25 0.12 4.65
C SER A 129 4.06 1.61 4.90
N ASP A 130 4.55 2.10 6.04
CA ASP A 130 4.59 3.53 6.40
C ASP A 130 3.33 4.34 5.97
N PRO A 131 2.13 3.99 6.50
CA PRO A 131 0.87 4.54 6.01
C PRO A 131 0.75 6.07 6.16
N THR A 132 0.48 6.77 5.07
CA THR A 132 0.11 8.20 5.13
C THR A 132 -1.19 8.43 5.92
N PRO A 133 -1.54 9.65 6.35
CA PRO A 133 -2.82 9.91 7.03
C PRO A 133 -4.05 9.43 6.24
N ASP A 134 -4.07 9.64 4.92
CA ASP A 134 -5.10 9.09 4.02
C ASP A 134 -5.05 7.54 4.00
N GLY A 135 -3.83 6.98 4.01
CA GLY A 135 -3.59 5.53 4.08
C GLY A 135 -4.11 4.90 5.38
N LYS A 136 -3.94 5.54 6.54
CA LYS A 136 -4.51 5.09 7.82
C LYS A 136 -6.03 4.99 7.74
N LEU A 137 -6.70 6.04 7.23
CA LEU A 137 -8.17 6.05 7.08
C LEU A 137 -8.66 4.93 6.16
N PHE A 138 -7.93 4.70 5.06
CA PHE A 138 -8.21 3.59 4.16
C PHE A 138 -8.02 2.23 4.85
N ALA A 139 -6.86 2.02 5.48
CA ALA A 139 -6.50 0.75 6.12
C ALA A 139 -7.45 0.39 7.26
N THR A 140 -7.81 1.36 8.11
CA THR A 140 -8.80 1.16 9.19
C THR A 140 -10.15 0.69 8.65
N LYS A 141 -10.62 1.32 7.56
CA LYS A 141 -11.88 0.93 6.92
C LYS A 141 -11.78 -0.42 6.21
N TYR A 142 -10.66 -0.70 5.57
CA TYR A 142 -10.41 -1.94 4.83
C TYR A 142 -10.28 -3.15 5.76
N CYS A 143 -9.49 -3.02 6.84
CA CYS A 143 -9.28 -4.06 7.83
C CYS A 143 -10.41 -4.17 8.86
N ASN A 144 -11.38 -3.22 8.84
CA ASN A 144 -12.45 -3.12 9.83
C ASN A 144 -11.95 -3.06 11.29
N THR A 145 -10.75 -2.50 11.49
CA THR A 145 -10.12 -2.32 12.81
C THR A 145 -9.15 -1.13 12.76
N PRO A 146 -9.09 -0.30 13.81
CA PRO A 146 -8.06 0.74 13.91
C PRO A 146 -6.65 0.16 14.13
N ASN A 147 -6.56 -1.09 14.60
CA ASN A 147 -5.32 -1.79 14.91
C ASN A 147 -4.89 -2.65 13.71
N PHE A 148 -4.69 -2.01 12.56
CA PHE A 148 -4.22 -2.71 11.36
C PHE A 148 -2.70 -2.95 11.41
N LEU A 149 -2.23 -3.84 10.55
CA LEU A 149 -0.83 -4.28 10.53
C LEU A 149 0.03 -3.36 9.67
N VAL A 150 1.25 -3.06 10.13
CA VAL A 150 2.24 -2.24 9.45
C VAL A 150 3.60 -2.93 9.36
N TYR A 151 4.40 -2.52 8.39
CA TYR A 151 5.78 -2.98 8.24
C TYR A 151 6.65 -1.89 7.60
N ASN A 152 7.97 -2.12 7.54
CA ASN A 152 8.90 -1.25 6.82
C ASN A 152 8.78 0.25 7.16
N PHE A 153 8.64 0.55 8.45
CA PHE A 153 8.74 1.90 8.99
C PHE A 153 10.18 2.10 9.50
N ASN A 154 10.79 3.25 9.16
CA ASN A 154 12.08 3.62 9.76
C ASN A 154 11.78 4.16 11.17
N SER A 155 12.36 3.49 12.18
CA SER A 155 12.46 3.99 13.55
C SER A 155 13.51 5.07 13.69
#